data_AF-A0A524AW45-F1
#
_entry.id   AF-A0A524AW45-F1
#
_cell.length_a   1.000
_cell.length_b   1.000
_cell.length_c   1.000
_cell.angle_alpha   90.00
_cell.angle_beta   90.00
_cell.angle_gamma   90.00
#
_symmetry.space_group_name_H-M   'P 1'
#
loop_
_entity.id
_entity.type
_entity.pdbx_description
1 polymer ?
#
loop_
_entity_poly.entity_id
_entity_poly.type
_entity_poly.pdbx_seq_one_letter_code
_entity_poly.pdbx_strand_id
1 'polypeptide(L)'
;MIRWQNISQVIICKAEVTERMLVALLVEGHVLLEDVPGIGKTTLAKALARSLDCSFAQTHFTPDLLPSRAGIAWPSPPSSIKYHRGKRSEYMPITYTNRKGLTYYLCKSVTKTGKPRYYFAREPKGEPVEEIPEGFKIGESVTGLVFLKKDRSAQILPEEVAAVEAVVGRHPKSRNYRVSVKHDRIEVYEQVGPDAEDLIRVLGRQGLGMPGLDDRIRAERERYARFTPVLRFILTNAERRIFRVERMHYGGRDEWFEIRPTGSVDRLARRLIPKLGTDAFFELFC
;
A
#
# COMPACT_ATOMS: atom_id res chain seq x y z
N MET A 1 29.42 -10.88 2.50
CA MET A 1 29.18 -12.05 3.39
C MET A 1 28.68 -11.52 4.73
N ILE A 2 27.36 -11.55 4.92
CA ILE A 2 26.72 -10.98 6.11
C ILE A 2 26.81 -12.05 7.21
N ARG A 3 27.62 -11.81 8.24
CA ARG A 3 27.85 -12.80 9.30
C ARG A 3 26.71 -12.73 10.30
N TRP A 4 25.68 -13.57 10.15
CA TRP A 4 24.60 -13.74 11.13
C TRP A 4 25.13 -13.93 12.55
N GLN A 5 26.27 -14.65 12.66
CA GLN A 5 27.04 -14.85 13.87
C GLN A 5 27.40 -13.52 14.58
N ASN A 6 27.74 -12.45 13.85
CA ASN A 6 28.12 -11.16 14.44
C ASN A 6 26.96 -10.44 15.14
N ILE A 7 25.73 -10.57 14.61
CA ILE A 7 24.56 -9.93 15.23
C ILE A 7 24.16 -10.68 16.51
N SER A 8 24.22 -12.02 16.50
CA SER A 8 23.96 -12.87 17.66
C SER A 8 25.03 -12.84 18.75
N GLN A 9 26.26 -12.39 18.44
CA GLN A 9 27.39 -12.33 19.38
C GLN A 9 27.44 -11.01 20.18
N VAL A 10 26.83 -9.94 19.68
CA VAL A 10 26.99 -8.58 20.24
C VAL A 10 25.81 -8.20 21.16
N ILE A 11 24.66 -8.87 21.03
CA ILE A 11 23.46 -8.59 21.83
C ILE A 11 22.71 -9.90 22.06
N ILE A 12 22.23 -10.14 23.29
CA ILE A 12 21.18 -11.13 23.57
C ILE A 12 19.87 -10.59 22.96
N CYS A 13 19.79 -10.61 21.63
CA CYS A 13 18.63 -10.16 20.89
C CYS A 13 17.72 -11.36 20.65
N LYS A 14 16.42 -11.17 20.92
CA LYS A 14 15.38 -12.08 20.43
C LYS A 14 15.49 -12.10 18.89
N ALA A 15 15.74 -13.26 18.30
CA ALA A 15 15.92 -13.43 16.85
C ALA A 15 14.80 -12.75 16.04
N GLU A 16 13.59 -12.77 16.59
CA GLU A 16 12.40 -12.15 16.02
C GLU A 16 12.50 -10.61 15.83
N VAL A 17 13.20 -9.89 16.71
CA VAL A 17 13.34 -8.42 16.62
C VAL A 17 14.30 -8.04 15.50
N THR A 18 15.45 -8.71 15.41
CA THR A 18 16.42 -8.54 14.33
C THR A 18 15.78 -8.84 12.98
N GLU A 19 14.98 -9.91 12.93
CA GLU A 19 14.27 -10.31 11.72
C GLU A 19 13.21 -9.28 11.30
N ARG A 20 12.42 -8.76 12.24
CA ARG A 20 11.47 -7.67 11.94
C ARG A 20 12.16 -6.41 11.46
N MET A 21 13.34 -6.08 12.00
CA MET A 21 14.15 -4.95 11.53
C MET A 21 14.69 -5.16 10.11
N LEU A 22 15.15 -6.37 9.80
CA LEU A 22 15.57 -6.75 8.44
C LEU A 22 14.40 -6.65 7.47
N VAL A 23 13.25 -7.24 7.79
CA VAL A 23 12.05 -7.17 6.95
C VAL A 23 11.64 -5.72 6.72
N ALA A 24 11.58 -4.91 7.77
CA ALA A 24 11.24 -3.50 7.65
C ALA A 24 12.24 -2.74 6.75
N LEU A 25 13.54 -2.97 6.90
CA LEU A 25 14.55 -2.36 6.04
C LEU A 25 14.39 -2.78 4.57
N LEU A 26 14.10 -4.07 4.33
CA LEU A 26 13.94 -4.63 2.98
C LEU A 26 12.69 -4.14 2.25
N VAL A 27 11.65 -3.77 2.98
CA VAL A 27 10.41 -3.20 2.42
C VAL A 27 10.38 -1.67 2.47
N GLU A 28 11.51 -1.03 2.75
CA GLU A 28 11.63 0.44 2.94
C GLU A 28 10.65 0.98 4.00
N GLY A 29 10.37 0.16 5.01
CA GLY A 29 9.56 0.51 6.17
C GLY A 29 10.35 1.19 7.28
N HIS A 30 9.64 1.76 8.24
CA HIS A 30 10.22 2.34 9.45
C HIS A 30 9.99 1.43 10.65
N VAL A 31 10.98 1.32 11.53
CA VAL A 31 10.87 0.54 12.77
C VAL A 31 10.86 1.47 13.97
N LEU A 32 9.88 1.29 14.84
CA LEU A 32 9.89 1.84 16.20
C LEU A 32 10.24 0.71 17.18
N LEU A 33 11.36 0.86 17.90
CA LEU A 33 11.76 -0.08 18.95
C LEU A 33 11.29 0.43 20.31
N GLU A 34 10.15 -0.08 20.79
CA GLU A 34 9.62 0.19 22.13
C GLU A 34 10.14 -0.84 23.13
N ASP A 35 10.75 -0.36 24.22
CA ASP A 35 11.37 -1.18 25.26
C ASP A 35 11.97 -0.27 26.34
N VAL A 36 12.34 -0.84 27.48
CA VAL A 36 13.02 -0.14 28.57
C VAL A 36 14.39 0.40 28.14
N PRO A 37 14.83 1.56 28.66
CA PRO A 37 16.14 2.12 28.31
C PRO A 37 17.28 1.17 28.73
N GLY A 38 18.35 1.14 27.93
CA GLY A 38 19.57 0.38 28.26
C GLY A 38 19.69 -1.02 27.63
N ILE A 39 18.66 -1.52 26.94
CA ILE A 39 18.67 -2.88 26.35
C ILE A 39 19.36 -3.00 24.97
N GLY A 40 20.23 -2.06 24.61
CA GLY A 40 21.04 -2.16 23.40
C GLY A 40 20.33 -1.88 22.07
N LYS A 41 19.18 -1.18 22.03
CA LYS A 41 18.49 -0.79 20.76
C LYS A 41 19.40 -0.09 19.76
N THR A 42 20.20 0.86 20.26
CA THR A 42 21.19 1.59 19.45
C THR A 42 22.29 0.65 18.96
N THR A 43 22.72 -0.27 19.82
CA THR A 43 23.70 -1.30 19.47
C THR A 43 23.17 -2.22 18.39
N LEU A 44 21.88 -2.57 18.44
CA LEU A 44 21.21 -3.42 17.45
C LEU A 44 21.14 -2.72 16.10
N ALA A 45 20.70 -1.46 16.07
CA ALA A 45 20.64 -0.68 14.84
C ALA A 45 22.04 -0.46 14.23
N LYS A 46 23.07 -0.21 15.05
CA LYS A 46 24.48 -0.12 14.60
C LYS A 46 25.02 -1.45 14.08
N ALA A 47 24.76 -2.55 14.78
CA ALA A 47 25.19 -3.88 14.39
C ALA A 47 24.54 -4.30 13.07
N LEU A 48 23.26 -3.99 12.89
CA LEU A 48 22.54 -4.24 11.65
C LEU A 48 23.11 -3.41 10.49
N ALA A 49 23.30 -2.09 10.68
CA ALA A 49 23.86 -1.23 9.66
C ALA A 49 25.27 -1.69 9.22
N ARG A 50 26.15 -2.04 10.18
CA ARG A 50 27.48 -2.59 9.90
C ARG A 50 27.43 -3.94 9.17
N SER A 51 26.46 -4.78 9.52
CA SER A 51 26.31 -6.10 8.89
C SER A 51 25.82 -6.00 7.44
N LEU A 52 25.13 -4.91 7.11
CA LEU A 52 24.55 -4.65 5.78
C LEU A 52 25.34 -3.62 4.96
N ASP A 53 26.51 -3.20 5.44
CA ASP A 53 27.35 -2.15 4.83
C ASP A 53 26.56 -0.84 4.56
N CYS A 54 25.64 -0.52 5.47
CA CYS A 54 24.80 0.68 5.41
C CYS A 54 25.38 1.80 6.27
N SER A 55 25.13 3.05 5.88
CA SER A 55 25.42 4.20 6.73
C SER A 55 24.48 4.23 7.94
N PHE A 56 25.03 4.53 9.12
CA PHE A 56 24.26 4.67 10.35
C PHE A 56 24.31 6.12 10.83
N ALA A 57 23.15 6.77 10.91
CA ALA A 57 23.00 8.09 11.50
C ALA A 57 22.04 8.00 12.70
N GLN A 58 22.43 8.63 13.82
CA GLN A 58 21.60 8.70 15.02
C GLN A 58 21.29 10.15 15.32
N THR A 59 20.00 10.47 15.42
CA THR A 59 19.52 11.76 15.89
C THR A 59 18.93 11.57 17.28
N HIS A 60 19.47 12.29 18.26
CA HIS A 60 18.90 12.33 19.60
C HIS A 60 17.83 13.40 19.64
N PHE A 61 16.61 13.02 20.01
CA PHE A 61 15.55 13.99 20.24
C PHE A 61 15.80 14.64 21.60
N THR A 62 16.20 15.91 21.59
CA THR A 62 16.19 16.77 22.78
C THR A 62 14.91 17.62 22.80
N PRO A 63 14.40 18.00 23.98
CA PRO A 63 13.20 18.85 24.09
C PRO A 63 13.32 20.20 23.35
N ASP A 64 14.56 20.64 23.08
CA ASP A 64 14.89 21.95 22.50
C ASP A 64 15.03 21.94 20.95
N LEU A 65 14.65 20.85 20.27
CA LEU A 65 14.63 20.79 18.81
C LEU A 65 13.50 21.69 18.26
N LEU A 66 13.84 22.94 17.92
CA LEU A 66 12.88 23.93 17.40
C LEU A 66 12.33 23.53 16.01
N PRO A 67 11.01 23.68 15.76
CA PRO A 67 10.36 23.22 14.54
C PRO A 67 10.68 24.03 13.26
N SER A 68 11.42 25.13 13.32
CA SER A 68 11.99 25.75 12.10
C SER A 68 13.10 24.88 11.47
N ARG A 69 13.47 23.76 12.10
CA ARG A 69 14.26 22.65 11.53
C ARG A 69 13.53 21.29 11.53
N ALA A 70 12.24 21.25 11.89
CA ALA A 70 11.29 20.15 11.69
C ALA A 70 9.89 20.63 12.08
N GLY A 71 9.17 21.27 11.15
CA GLY A 71 7.98 22.07 11.44
C GLY A 71 6.73 21.26 11.72
N ILE A 72 6.54 20.76 12.94
CA ILE A 72 5.22 20.31 13.44
C ILE A 72 5.11 20.60 14.94
N ALA A 73 4.18 21.48 15.34
CA ALA A 73 3.81 21.68 16.74
C ALA A 73 2.76 20.63 17.16
N TRP A 74 3.03 19.89 18.24
CA TRP A 74 2.09 18.94 18.84
C TRP A 74 1.28 19.63 19.95
N PRO A 75 -0.06 19.65 19.91
CA PRO A 75 -0.85 20.16 21.03
C PRO A 75 -0.82 19.17 22.20
N SER A 76 -0.62 19.69 23.41
CA SER A 76 -0.72 18.94 24.66
C SER A 76 -2.11 18.30 24.81
N PRO A 77 -2.23 17.07 25.35
CA PRO A 77 -3.52 16.44 25.58
C PRO A 77 -4.27 17.17 26.71
N PRO A 78 -5.59 17.40 26.59
CA PRO A 78 -6.38 17.79 27.75
C PRO A 78 -6.40 16.64 28.77
N SER A 79 -6.15 17.01 30.03
CA SER A 79 -6.33 16.16 31.19
C SER A 79 -7.81 15.82 31.39
N SER A 80 -8.07 14.60 31.88
CA SER A 80 -9.34 13.97 32.25
C SER A 80 -10.03 13.12 31.17
N ILE A 81 -9.78 11.80 31.23
CA ILE A 81 -10.66 10.78 30.66
C ILE A 81 -11.80 10.56 31.65
N LYS A 82 -13.02 10.99 31.30
CA LYS A 82 -14.25 10.50 31.95
C LYS A 82 -14.71 9.26 31.20
N TYR A 83 -14.68 8.11 31.88
CA TYR A 83 -15.30 6.88 31.39
C TYR A 83 -16.82 7.02 31.53
N HIS A 84 -17.54 7.09 30.40
CA HIS A 84 -18.97 6.81 30.38
C HIS A 84 -19.17 5.33 30.05
N ARG A 85 -19.59 4.56 31.06
CA ARG A 85 -20.06 3.19 30.89
C ARG A 85 -21.47 3.24 30.29
N GLY A 86 -21.55 3.28 28.97
CA GLY A 86 -22.80 3.25 28.21
C GLY A 86 -23.23 1.81 27.90
N LYS A 87 -24.52 1.53 28.11
CA LYS A 87 -25.19 0.23 27.93
C LYS A 87 -24.90 -0.37 26.54
N ARG A 88 -24.55 -1.67 26.50
CA ARG A 88 -24.58 -2.48 25.27
C ARG A 88 -26.03 -2.59 24.80
N SER A 89 -26.42 -1.72 23.89
CA SER A 89 -27.52 -1.97 22.96
C SER A 89 -26.89 -2.71 21.76
N GLU A 90 -27.54 -3.76 21.29
CA GLU A 90 -27.13 -4.57 20.13
C GLU A 90 -27.25 -3.76 18.83
N TYR A 91 -26.39 -2.76 18.67
CA TYR A 91 -26.20 -2.10 17.37
C TYR A 91 -25.24 -2.98 16.56
N MET A 92 -25.70 -3.49 15.42
CA MET A 92 -24.86 -4.22 14.45
C MET A 92 -24.40 -3.26 13.36
N PRO A 93 -23.24 -2.59 13.50
CA PRO A 93 -22.73 -1.72 12.44
C PRO A 93 -22.47 -2.52 11.17
N ILE A 94 -22.64 -1.86 10.01
CA ILE A 94 -22.14 -2.39 8.76
C ILE A 94 -20.63 -2.59 8.88
N THR A 95 -20.22 -3.84 8.71
CA THR A 95 -18.81 -4.24 8.68
C THR A 95 -18.41 -4.68 7.29
N TYR A 96 -17.16 -4.42 6.94
CA TYR A 96 -16.57 -4.90 5.70
C TYR A 96 -15.12 -5.31 5.94
N THR A 97 -14.80 -6.56 5.62
CA THR A 97 -13.44 -7.07 5.66
C THR A 97 -12.83 -6.95 4.27
N ASN A 98 -11.76 -6.16 4.16
CA ASN A 98 -11.09 -5.93 2.88
C ASN A 98 -10.27 -7.15 2.43
N ARG A 99 -9.68 -7.08 1.23
CA ARG A 99 -8.82 -8.16 0.68
C ARG A 99 -7.62 -8.52 1.58
N LYS A 100 -7.19 -7.60 2.44
CA LYS A 100 -6.07 -7.77 3.38
C LYS A 100 -6.50 -8.38 4.72
N GLY A 101 -7.76 -8.80 4.86
CA GLY A 101 -8.32 -9.36 6.09
C GLY A 101 -8.55 -8.31 7.19
N LEU A 102 -8.50 -7.02 6.86
CA LEU A 102 -8.75 -5.94 7.82
C LEU A 102 -10.23 -5.58 7.80
N THR A 103 -10.87 -5.69 8.97
CA THR A 103 -12.28 -5.33 9.16
C THR A 103 -12.43 -3.84 9.45
N TYR A 104 -13.36 -3.21 8.73
CA TYR A 104 -13.76 -1.83 8.88
C TYR A 104 -15.23 -1.73 9.27
N TYR A 105 -15.56 -0.69 10.02
CA TYR A 105 -16.90 -0.34 10.48
C TYR A 105 -17.35 0.95 9.79
N LEU A 106 -18.55 0.96 9.22
CA LEU A 106 -19.15 2.16 8.65
C LEU A 106 -19.61 3.08 9.78
N CYS A 107 -19.11 4.31 9.76
CA CYS A 107 -19.43 5.35 10.73
C CYS A 107 -20.02 6.58 10.05
N LYS A 108 -20.89 7.28 10.77
CA LYS A 108 -21.39 8.60 10.43
C LYS A 108 -20.74 9.63 11.34
N SER A 109 -20.37 10.75 10.74
CA SER A 109 -19.97 11.98 11.43
C SER A 109 -20.67 13.16 10.79
N VAL A 110 -20.57 14.32 11.40
CA VAL A 110 -21.09 15.58 10.85
C VAL A 110 -19.90 16.45 10.44
N THR A 111 -19.94 17.02 9.23
CA THR A 111 -18.92 18.00 8.80
C THR A 111 -19.04 19.29 9.60
N LYS A 112 -18.03 20.16 9.52
CA LYS A 112 -18.10 21.53 10.09
C LYS A 112 -19.32 22.34 9.58
N THR A 113 -19.89 21.94 8.45
CA THR A 113 -21.04 22.56 7.78
C THR A 113 -22.38 21.86 8.07
N GLY A 114 -22.43 20.92 9.01
CA GLY A 114 -23.67 20.22 9.39
C GLY A 114 -24.09 19.06 8.46
N LYS A 115 -23.34 18.79 7.39
CA LYS A 115 -23.68 17.71 6.44
C LYS A 115 -23.22 16.35 6.97
N PRO A 116 -23.97 15.27 6.73
CA PRO A 116 -23.53 13.92 7.10
C PRO A 116 -22.31 13.51 6.26
N ARG A 117 -21.28 13.00 6.93
CA ARG A 117 -20.08 12.42 6.34
C ARG A 117 -19.97 10.98 6.80
N TYR A 118 -20.06 10.07 5.83
CA TYR A 118 -19.85 8.64 6.04
C TYR A 118 -18.39 8.27 5.80
N TYR A 119 -17.84 7.38 6.62
CA TYR A 119 -16.47 6.89 6.49
C TYR A 119 -16.32 5.51 7.12
N PHE A 120 -15.34 4.74 6.64
CA PHE A 120 -14.96 3.47 7.24
C PHE A 120 -13.79 3.66 8.20
N ALA A 121 -13.88 3.06 9.39
CA ALA A 121 -12.81 3.08 10.39
C ALA A 121 -12.61 1.69 10.99
N ARG A 122 -11.37 1.35 11.34
CA ARG A 122 -11.06 0.09 12.05
C ARG A 122 -11.33 0.18 13.55
N GLU A 123 -11.22 1.38 14.10
CA GLU A 123 -11.55 1.73 15.47
C GLU A 123 -12.59 2.87 15.41
N PRO A 124 -13.88 2.54 15.44
CA PRO A 124 -14.95 3.52 15.23
C PRO A 124 -14.98 4.51 16.40
N LYS A 125 -14.83 5.81 16.09
CA LYS A 125 -15.05 6.93 17.03
C LYS A 125 -16.36 7.67 16.76
N GLY A 126 -16.98 7.41 15.62
CA GLY A 126 -18.25 8.01 15.22
C GLY A 126 -19.44 7.13 15.55
N GLU A 127 -20.62 7.61 15.18
CA GLU A 127 -21.86 6.86 15.34
C GLU A 127 -21.87 5.70 14.32
N PRO A 128 -22.05 4.45 14.77
CA PRO A 128 -22.16 3.29 13.87
C PRO A 128 -23.37 3.44 12.95
N VAL A 129 -23.24 2.97 11.72
CA VAL A 129 -24.33 2.99 10.73
C VAL A 129 -24.77 1.56 10.43
N GLU A 130 -26.07 1.32 10.47
CA GLU A 130 -26.67 -0.01 10.28
C GLU A 130 -27.05 -0.30 8.81
N GLU A 131 -27.11 0.73 7.97
CA GLU A 131 -27.46 0.60 6.55
C GLU A 131 -26.54 1.42 5.65
N ILE A 132 -26.32 0.94 4.43
CA ILE A 132 -25.58 1.70 3.42
C ILE A 132 -26.49 2.84 2.92
N PRO A 133 -26.02 4.10 2.88
CA PRO A 133 -26.82 5.20 2.36
C PRO A 133 -27.31 4.95 0.93
N GLU A 134 -28.54 5.34 0.63
CA GLU A 134 -29.16 5.15 -0.68
C GLU A 134 -28.29 5.71 -1.81
N GLY A 135 -28.14 4.93 -2.90
CA GLY A 135 -27.31 5.30 -4.05
C GLY A 135 -25.81 5.18 -3.81
N PHE A 136 -25.38 4.49 -2.75
CA PHE A 136 -23.98 4.14 -2.51
C PHE A 136 -23.79 2.62 -2.44
N LYS A 137 -22.56 2.19 -2.76
CA LYS A 137 -22.07 0.84 -2.54
C LYS A 137 -20.68 0.87 -1.91
N ILE A 138 -20.30 -0.20 -1.24
CA ILE A 138 -18.95 -0.34 -0.69
C ILE A 138 -17.97 -0.57 -1.85
N GLY A 139 -16.88 0.17 -1.84
CA GLY A 139 -15.75 0.02 -2.75
C GLY A 139 -14.46 -0.17 -1.97
N GLU A 140 -13.52 -0.86 -2.60
CA GLU A 140 -12.18 -1.07 -2.06
C GLU A 140 -11.14 -0.52 -3.04
N SER A 141 -10.19 0.29 -2.55
CA SER A 141 -9.08 0.79 -3.36
C SER A 141 -8.07 -0.34 -3.59
N VAL A 142 -7.22 -0.20 -4.60
CA VAL A 142 -6.09 -1.14 -4.86
C VAL A 142 -5.17 -1.35 -3.65
N THR A 143 -5.09 -0.38 -2.74
CA THR A 143 -4.30 -0.47 -1.51
C THR A 143 -5.04 -1.10 -0.33
N GLY A 144 -6.34 -1.42 -0.49
CA GLY A 144 -7.19 -2.01 0.53
C GLY A 144 -7.99 -1.00 1.37
N LEU A 145 -8.01 0.29 0.99
CA LEU A 145 -8.84 1.28 1.67
C LEU A 145 -10.30 1.09 1.29
N VAL A 146 -11.16 0.95 2.30
CA VAL A 146 -12.61 0.77 2.13
C VAL A 146 -13.28 2.15 2.12
N PHE A 147 -14.19 2.38 1.17
CA PHE A 147 -14.92 3.64 1.03
C PHE A 147 -16.32 3.40 0.46
N LEU A 148 -17.21 4.38 0.65
CA LEU A 148 -18.49 4.41 -0.07
C LEU A 148 -18.28 5.05 -1.45
N LYS A 149 -18.72 4.37 -2.50
CA LYS A 149 -18.73 4.87 -3.88
C LYS A 149 -20.18 5.09 -4.29
N LYS A 150 -20.47 6.19 -4.99
CA LYS A 150 -21.79 6.38 -5.62
C LYS A 150 -22.07 5.19 -6.55
N ASP A 151 -23.27 4.65 -6.45
CA ASP A 151 -23.70 3.55 -7.31
C ASP A 151 -24.07 4.10 -8.69
N ARG A 152 -23.05 4.22 -9.52
CA ARG A 152 -23.18 4.53 -10.94
C ARG A 152 -22.64 3.34 -11.72
N SER A 153 -23.41 2.88 -12.69
CA SER A 153 -22.95 1.87 -13.64
C SER A 153 -21.68 2.36 -14.34
N ALA A 154 -20.65 1.52 -14.38
CA ALA A 154 -19.49 1.81 -15.21
C ALA A 154 -19.88 1.69 -16.68
N GLN A 155 -19.32 2.53 -17.55
CA GLN A 155 -19.43 2.39 -19.00
C GLN A 155 -18.57 1.24 -19.54
N ILE A 156 -17.62 0.78 -18.71
CA ILE A 156 -16.77 -0.36 -18.97
C ILE A 156 -17.56 -1.66 -18.75
N LEU A 157 -17.52 -2.55 -19.74
CA LEU A 157 -18.21 -3.83 -19.70
C LEU A 157 -17.43 -4.86 -18.87
N PRO A 158 -18.09 -5.81 -18.18
CA PRO A 158 -17.40 -6.83 -17.39
C PRO A 158 -16.38 -7.65 -18.20
N GLU A 159 -16.69 -7.96 -19.45
CA GLU A 159 -15.82 -8.70 -20.39
C GLU A 159 -14.53 -7.94 -20.72
N GLU A 160 -14.57 -6.61 -20.76
CA GLU A 160 -13.41 -5.76 -20.99
C GLU A 160 -12.46 -5.75 -19.80
N VAL A 161 -13.03 -5.73 -18.59
CA VAL A 161 -12.27 -5.87 -17.34
C VAL A 161 -11.62 -7.25 -17.30
N ALA A 162 -12.39 -8.31 -17.56
CA ALA A 162 -11.89 -9.68 -17.59
C ALA A 162 -10.76 -9.87 -18.62
N ALA A 163 -10.85 -9.22 -19.79
CA ALA A 163 -9.79 -9.26 -20.79
C ALA A 163 -8.48 -8.65 -20.26
N VAL A 164 -8.53 -7.48 -19.61
CA VAL A 164 -7.35 -6.85 -19.00
C VAL A 164 -6.79 -7.72 -17.87
N GLU A 165 -7.66 -8.18 -16.96
CA GLU A 165 -7.27 -9.04 -15.83
C GLU A 165 -6.64 -10.35 -16.29
N ALA A 166 -7.17 -10.98 -17.33
CA ALA A 166 -6.61 -12.21 -17.90
C ALA A 166 -5.19 -12.00 -18.45
N VAL A 167 -4.92 -10.84 -19.06
CA VAL A 167 -3.57 -10.52 -19.54
C VAL A 167 -2.63 -10.19 -18.38
N VAL A 168 -3.09 -9.42 -17.38
CA VAL A 168 -2.30 -9.17 -16.15
C VAL A 168 -1.97 -10.47 -15.43
N GLY A 169 -2.91 -11.40 -15.32
CA GLY A 169 -2.73 -12.69 -14.66
C GLY A 169 -1.65 -13.58 -15.32
N ARG A 170 -1.43 -13.42 -16.63
CA ARG A 170 -0.36 -14.12 -17.37
C ARG A 170 1.00 -13.46 -17.26
N HIS A 171 1.10 -12.25 -16.71
CA HIS A 171 2.37 -11.55 -16.56
C HIS A 171 3.30 -12.32 -15.58
N PRO A 172 4.60 -12.47 -15.86
CA PRO A 172 5.53 -13.18 -14.96
C PRO A 172 5.56 -12.61 -13.54
N LYS A 173 5.39 -11.28 -13.44
CA LYS A 173 5.27 -10.52 -12.18
C LYS A 173 3.81 -10.15 -11.84
N SER A 174 2.82 -10.97 -12.21
CA SER A 174 1.39 -10.65 -12.07
C SER A 174 0.99 -10.20 -10.65
N ARG A 175 1.65 -10.73 -9.62
CA ARG A 175 1.46 -10.34 -8.21
C ARG A 175 1.72 -8.86 -7.92
N ASN A 176 2.60 -8.23 -8.70
CA ASN A 176 2.95 -6.82 -8.53
C ASN A 176 1.91 -5.90 -9.19
N TYR A 177 0.92 -6.44 -9.92
CA TYR A 177 -0.05 -5.64 -10.64
C TYR A 177 -1.46 -5.83 -10.11
N ARG A 178 -2.24 -4.74 -10.12
CA ARG A 178 -3.66 -4.75 -9.74
C ARG A 178 -4.47 -3.97 -10.77
N VAL A 179 -5.66 -4.47 -11.10
CA VAL A 179 -6.59 -3.78 -11.99
C VAL A 179 -7.65 -3.05 -11.17
N SER A 180 -8.01 -1.83 -11.58
CA SER A 180 -9.11 -1.07 -10.98
C SER A 180 -9.99 -0.48 -12.06
N VAL A 181 -11.31 -0.55 -11.86
CA VAL A 181 -12.30 -0.06 -12.82
C VAL A 181 -12.88 1.26 -12.32
N LYS A 182 -12.73 2.30 -13.16
CA LYS A 182 -13.41 3.59 -12.99
C LYS A 182 -14.64 3.63 -13.90
N HIS A 183 -15.31 4.78 -13.95
CA HIS A 183 -16.54 4.91 -14.74
C HIS A 183 -16.29 4.72 -16.24
N ASP A 184 -15.23 5.33 -16.77
CA ASP A 184 -14.89 5.44 -18.19
C ASP A 184 -13.55 4.77 -18.55
N ARG A 185 -12.87 4.13 -17.59
CA ARG A 185 -11.52 3.60 -17.79
C ARG A 185 -11.18 2.43 -16.90
N ILE A 186 -10.19 1.66 -17.36
CA ILE A 186 -9.53 0.59 -16.61
C ILE A 186 -8.09 1.07 -16.31
N GLU A 187 -7.70 1.03 -15.05
CA GLU A 187 -6.36 1.42 -14.58
C GLU A 187 -5.61 0.18 -14.11
N VAL A 188 -4.38 0.01 -14.59
CA VAL A 188 -3.42 -0.98 -14.10
C VAL A 188 -2.47 -0.27 -13.16
N TYR A 189 -2.35 -0.80 -11.96
CA TYR A 189 -1.48 -0.33 -10.91
C TYR A 189 -0.31 -1.29 -10.74
N GLU A 190 0.86 -0.75 -10.45
CA GLU A 190 2.07 -1.50 -10.12
C GLU A 190 2.45 -1.27 -8.65
N GLN A 191 2.92 -2.32 -7.99
CA GLN A 191 3.43 -2.26 -6.63
C GLN A 191 4.73 -1.45 -6.60
N VAL A 192 4.81 -0.49 -5.69
CA VAL A 192 6.00 0.32 -5.47
C VAL A 192 6.96 -0.41 -4.52
N GLY A 193 8.25 -0.38 -4.84
CA GLY A 193 9.33 -0.95 -4.05
C GLY A 193 10.14 -1.99 -4.84
N PRO A 194 11.19 -2.58 -4.24
CA PRO A 194 11.97 -3.68 -4.84
C PRO A 194 11.05 -4.87 -5.21
N ASP A 195 11.48 -5.92 -5.90
CA ASP A 195 10.65 -7.13 -6.09
C ASP A 195 10.90 -8.15 -4.96
N ALA A 196 9.87 -8.87 -4.51
CA ALA A 196 10.00 -9.81 -3.39
C ALA A 196 10.98 -10.94 -3.69
N GLU A 197 10.91 -11.50 -4.91
CA GLU A 197 11.75 -12.61 -5.33
C GLU A 197 13.18 -12.13 -5.61
N ASP A 198 13.35 -10.91 -6.10
CA ASP A 198 14.68 -10.28 -6.20
C ASP A 198 15.32 -10.09 -4.81
N LEU A 199 14.55 -9.62 -3.81
CA LEU A 199 15.03 -9.50 -2.43
C LEU A 199 15.42 -10.87 -1.85
N ILE A 200 14.54 -11.86 -1.97
CA ILE A 200 14.78 -13.23 -1.50
C ILE A 200 16.05 -13.79 -2.15
N ARG A 201 16.22 -13.62 -3.46
CA ARG A 201 17.42 -14.05 -4.19
C ARG A 201 18.69 -13.37 -3.67
N VAL A 202 18.64 -12.06 -3.45
CA VAL A 202 19.80 -11.29 -2.94
C VAL A 202 20.17 -11.76 -1.53
N LEU A 203 19.19 -11.93 -0.65
CA LEU A 203 19.39 -12.41 0.71
C LEU A 203 19.96 -13.84 0.73
N GLY A 204 19.40 -14.72 -0.09
CA GLY A 204 19.89 -16.09 -0.26
C GLY A 204 21.37 -16.11 -0.69
N ARG A 205 21.73 -15.32 -1.71
CA ARG A 205 23.14 -15.20 -2.16
C ARG A 205 24.09 -14.68 -1.09
N GLN A 206 23.60 -13.84 -0.17
CA GLN A 206 24.41 -13.28 0.91
C GLN A 206 24.47 -14.17 2.17
N GLY A 207 23.80 -15.33 2.16
CA GLY A 207 23.73 -16.23 3.31
C GLY A 207 22.78 -15.75 4.41
N LEU A 208 21.85 -14.86 4.08
CA LEU A 208 20.83 -14.33 5.00
C LEU A 208 19.48 -15.07 4.95
N GLY A 209 19.38 -16.12 4.13
CA GLY A 209 18.19 -16.96 4.09
C GLY A 209 17.96 -17.67 5.43
N MET A 210 16.78 -17.50 6.01
CA MET A 210 16.33 -18.22 7.21
C MET A 210 15.05 -18.98 6.89
N PRO A 211 14.79 -20.14 7.53
CA PRO A 211 13.53 -20.86 7.36
C PRO A 211 12.33 -19.94 7.63
N GLY A 212 11.42 -19.84 6.66
CA GLY A 212 10.21 -19.02 6.75
C GLY A 212 10.39 -17.51 6.51
N LEU A 213 11.61 -17.02 6.29
CA LEU A 213 11.84 -15.60 5.99
C LEU A 213 11.20 -15.18 4.67
N ASP A 214 11.24 -16.04 3.65
CA ASP A 214 10.64 -15.78 2.33
C ASP A 214 9.14 -15.53 2.43
N ASP A 215 8.43 -16.40 3.17
CA ASP A 215 6.99 -16.27 3.39
C ASP A 215 6.64 -15.01 4.18
N ARG A 216 7.49 -14.64 5.13
CA ARG A 216 7.34 -13.39 5.90
C ARG A 216 7.59 -12.14 5.05
N ILE A 217 8.62 -12.14 4.21
CA ILE A 217 8.88 -11.05 3.25
C ILE A 217 7.69 -10.90 2.34
N ARG A 218 7.17 -11.99 1.77
CA ARG A 218 5.97 -11.96 0.91
C ARG A 218 4.74 -11.43 1.66
N ALA A 219 4.49 -11.92 2.87
CA ALA A 219 3.33 -11.52 3.68
C ALA A 219 3.37 -10.03 4.08
N GLU A 220 4.51 -9.55 4.57
CA GLU A 220 4.67 -8.16 4.99
C GLU A 220 4.62 -7.20 3.79
N ARG A 221 5.19 -7.61 2.66
CA ARG A 221 5.04 -6.86 1.41
C ARG A 221 3.60 -6.75 0.95
N GLU A 222 2.81 -7.83 0.97
CA GLU A 222 1.40 -7.78 0.59
C GLU A 222 0.63 -6.85 1.56
N ARG A 223 0.92 -6.96 2.86
CA ARG A 223 0.28 -6.17 3.91
C ARG A 223 0.51 -4.66 3.71
N TYR A 224 1.75 -4.26 3.45
CA TYR A 224 2.15 -2.86 3.31
C TYR A 224 2.26 -2.39 1.86
N ALA A 225 1.85 -3.22 0.89
CA ALA A 225 1.93 -2.91 -0.53
C ALA A 225 1.30 -1.55 -0.84
N ARG A 226 2.11 -0.67 -1.43
CA ARG A 226 1.67 0.56 -2.06
C ARG A 226 1.59 0.32 -3.55
N PHE A 227 0.61 0.94 -4.18
CA PHE A 227 0.33 0.77 -5.60
C PHE A 227 0.25 2.14 -6.26
N THR A 228 0.92 2.30 -7.39
CA THR A 228 0.84 3.51 -8.22
C THR A 228 0.23 3.15 -9.57
N PRO A 229 -0.66 3.98 -10.14
CA PRO A 229 -1.22 3.69 -11.46
C PRO A 229 -0.14 3.91 -12.53
N VAL A 230 0.04 2.95 -13.42
CA VAL A 230 1.12 2.96 -14.43
C VAL A 230 0.61 2.97 -15.86
N LEU A 231 -0.58 2.43 -16.08
CA LEU A 231 -1.22 2.32 -17.39
C LEU A 231 -2.74 2.49 -17.23
N ARG A 232 -3.38 3.22 -18.13
CA ARG A 232 -4.84 3.37 -18.15
C ARG A 232 -5.41 3.25 -19.56
N PHE A 233 -6.47 2.47 -19.69
CA PHE A 233 -7.25 2.32 -20.91
C PHE A 233 -8.54 3.13 -20.75
N ILE A 234 -8.69 4.19 -21.53
CA ILE A 234 -9.80 5.15 -21.43
C ILE A 234 -10.74 4.93 -22.60
N LEU A 235 -12.02 4.65 -22.32
CA LEU A 235 -13.05 4.51 -23.33
C LEU A 235 -13.33 5.87 -23.97
N THR A 236 -13.07 6.00 -25.26
CA THR A 236 -13.28 7.25 -26.02
C THR A 236 -14.49 7.19 -26.94
N ASN A 237 -14.91 5.98 -27.35
CA ASN A 237 -16.12 5.77 -28.13
C ASN A 237 -16.87 4.55 -27.60
N ALA A 238 -18.01 4.79 -26.93
CA ALA A 238 -18.82 3.74 -26.32
C ALA A 238 -19.58 2.87 -27.32
N GLU A 239 -19.91 3.39 -28.50
CA GLU A 239 -20.63 2.65 -29.56
C GLU A 239 -19.70 1.65 -30.25
N ARG A 240 -18.48 2.07 -30.56
CA ARG A 240 -17.47 1.26 -31.26
C ARG A 240 -16.51 0.53 -30.31
N ARG A 241 -16.68 0.68 -29.00
CA ARG A 241 -15.78 0.17 -27.95
C ARG A 241 -14.30 0.50 -28.19
N ILE A 242 -14.02 1.76 -28.54
CA ILE A 242 -12.65 2.23 -28.81
C ILE A 242 -12.07 2.82 -27.54
N PHE A 243 -10.86 2.38 -27.22
CA PHE A 243 -10.06 2.86 -26.11
C PHE A 243 -8.81 3.59 -26.62
N ARG A 244 -8.44 4.66 -25.93
CA ARG A 244 -7.08 5.19 -25.94
C ARG A 244 -6.31 4.69 -24.73
N VAL A 245 -4.99 4.72 -24.81
CA VAL A 245 -4.13 4.28 -23.72
C VAL A 245 -3.24 5.42 -23.28
N GLU A 246 -3.07 5.57 -21.98
CA GLU A 246 -2.08 6.49 -21.43
C GLU A 246 -1.21 5.74 -20.41
N ARG A 247 0.07 6.08 -20.37
CA ARG A 247 1.00 5.58 -19.34
C ARG A 247 1.48 6.70 -18.44
N MET A 248 1.89 6.33 -17.23
CA MET A 248 2.51 7.25 -16.29
C MET A 248 3.96 7.54 -16.69
N HIS A 249 4.38 8.79 -16.52
CA HIS A 249 5.78 9.19 -16.64
C HIS A 249 6.46 9.28 -15.27
N TYR A 250 7.70 8.79 -15.17
CA TYR A 250 8.46 8.72 -13.92
C TYR A 250 9.48 9.86 -13.79
N GLY A 251 9.14 11.06 -14.29
CA GLY A 251 10.04 12.22 -14.40
C GLY A 251 9.87 13.29 -13.30
N GLY A 252 9.24 12.95 -12.18
CA GLY A 252 9.06 13.88 -11.04
C GLY A 252 7.80 14.77 -11.10
N ARG A 253 6.99 14.64 -12.15
CA ARG A 253 5.61 15.15 -12.21
C ARG A 253 4.70 13.97 -12.52
N ASP A 254 3.58 13.83 -11.82
CA ASP A 254 2.55 12.79 -12.04
C ASP A 254 1.80 13.03 -13.36
N GLU A 255 2.52 12.97 -14.48
CA GLU A 255 2.06 13.27 -15.83
C GLU A 255 1.74 11.99 -16.62
N TRP A 256 0.67 12.06 -17.40
CA TRP A 256 0.18 10.97 -18.24
C TRP A 256 0.46 11.25 -19.70
N PHE A 257 1.01 10.27 -20.41
CA PHE A 257 1.30 10.36 -21.84
C PHE A 257 0.45 9.39 -22.63
N GLU A 258 -0.19 9.88 -23.68
CA GLU A 258 -0.96 9.07 -24.61
C GLU A 258 -0.04 8.17 -25.45
N ILE A 259 -0.41 6.90 -25.53
CA ILE A 259 0.24 5.90 -26.37
C ILE A 259 -0.68 5.65 -27.56
N ARG A 260 -0.17 5.89 -28.78
CA ARG A 260 -0.82 5.41 -30.02
C ARG A 260 -0.36 3.97 -30.27
N PRO A 261 -1.26 3.03 -30.61
CA PRO A 261 -2.58 3.23 -31.21
C PRO A 261 -3.76 3.15 -30.24
N THR A 262 -4.95 3.53 -30.74
CA THR A 262 -6.26 3.26 -30.13
C THR A 262 -6.86 1.95 -30.67
N GLY A 263 -7.87 1.40 -30.00
CA GLY A 263 -8.53 0.17 -30.43
C GLY A 263 -9.34 -0.51 -29.34
N SER A 264 -9.67 -1.79 -29.53
CA SER A 264 -10.31 -2.58 -28.47
C SER A 264 -9.35 -2.78 -27.29
N VAL A 265 -9.90 -2.79 -26.07
CA VAL A 265 -9.08 -2.92 -24.87
C VAL A 265 -8.34 -4.25 -24.80
N ASP A 266 -8.94 -5.36 -25.26
CA ASP A 266 -8.27 -6.67 -25.31
C ASP A 266 -6.98 -6.63 -26.17
N ARG A 267 -7.08 -6.05 -27.37
CA ARG A 267 -5.93 -5.91 -28.28
C ARG A 267 -4.84 -5.05 -27.65
N LEU A 268 -5.23 -3.92 -27.05
CA LEU A 268 -4.30 -2.99 -26.42
C LEU A 268 -3.63 -3.62 -25.19
N ALA A 269 -4.40 -4.31 -24.35
CA ALA A 269 -3.92 -5.01 -23.17
C ALA A 269 -2.86 -6.05 -23.54
N ARG A 270 -3.14 -6.93 -24.51
CA ARG A 270 -2.20 -7.96 -24.99
C ARG A 270 -0.90 -7.36 -25.54
N ARG A 271 -0.96 -6.16 -26.12
CA ARG A 271 0.22 -5.49 -26.68
C ARG A 271 1.08 -4.80 -25.62
N LEU A 272 0.45 -4.19 -24.61
CA LEU A 272 1.13 -3.24 -23.71
C LEU A 272 1.46 -3.83 -22.34
N ILE A 273 0.59 -4.67 -21.77
CA ILE A 273 0.79 -5.25 -20.43
C ILE A 273 2.04 -6.13 -20.35
N PRO A 274 2.40 -6.94 -21.37
CA PRO A 274 3.65 -7.71 -21.32
C PRO A 274 4.93 -6.88 -21.25
N LYS A 275 4.85 -5.58 -21.52
CA LYS A 275 6.00 -4.67 -21.43
C LYS A 275 6.17 -4.09 -20.03
N LEU A 276 5.16 -4.15 -19.16
CA LEU A 276 5.23 -3.56 -17.82
C LEU A 276 6.47 -4.07 -17.05
N GLY A 277 7.16 -3.15 -16.37
CA GLY A 277 8.40 -3.47 -15.65
C GLY A 277 9.61 -3.77 -16.55
N THR A 278 9.56 -3.44 -17.85
CA THR A 278 10.70 -3.56 -18.79
C THR A 278 11.08 -2.20 -19.39
N ASP A 279 12.32 -2.08 -19.88
CA ASP A 279 12.80 -0.87 -20.56
C ASP A 279 11.91 -0.49 -21.76
N ALA A 280 11.42 -1.50 -22.49
CA ALA A 280 10.53 -1.33 -23.63
C ALA A 280 9.18 -0.67 -23.28
N PHE A 281 8.78 -0.61 -22.01
CA PHE A 281 7.61 0.15 -21.56
C PHE A 281 7.91 1.64 -21.43
N PHE A 282 9.12 1.97 -20.98
CA PHE A 282 9.57 3.35 -20.93
C PHE A 282 9.78 3.92 -22.32
N GLU A 283 10.18 3.09 -23.28
CA GLU A 283 10.32 3.42 -24.70
C GLU A 283 8.99 3.47 -25.48
N LEU A 284 7.84 3.29 -24.82
CA LEU A 284 6.52 3.57 -25.41
C LEU A 284 6.33 5.10 -25.53
N PHE A 285 7.20 5.74 -26.29
CA PHE A 285 6.99 7.08 -26.81
C PHE A 285 6.57 6.94 -28.28
N CYS A 286 5.66 7.81 -28.70
CA CYS A 286 5.46 8.05 -30.12
C CYS A 286 6.67 8.82 -30.64
#